data_AF-A0A2D8UB10-F1
#
_entry.id   AF-A0A2D8UB10-F1
#
_cell.length_a   1.000
_cell.length_b   1.000
_cell.length_c   1.000
_cell.angle_alpha   90.00
_cell.angle_beta   90.00
_cell.angle_gamma   90.00
#
_symmetry.space_group_name_H-M   'P 1'
#
loop_
_entity.id
_entity.type
_entity.pdbx_description
1 polymer ?
#
loop_
_entity_poly.entity_id
_entity_poly.type
_entity_poly.pdbx_seq_one_letter_code
_entity_poly.pdbx_strand_id
1 'polypeptide(L)'
;MKDIVFDDFRNWMCDRFINSQSRRAAKLSPTYLLTHESGIVGDVINQIDRTVWSKSLFDLYSDRIKGAELLFYVNDYKKTQTHPMKLIINGSTIVHRQDPNRMLTGGWDRRRINAKYLKKGKNEFVFAQNGILFVDPHAEGVAESKYSHSERSFDAGANWHTDALGEEFDVRGEYLVRLRVNGFPHQGTMTSPAIDLADHKNSGKIISRFSIKSVQLSGDLEKPTGTTILFETRSGSTPSFNPRKWSPWQPGTRIKTPGRFLQIRVFLKTKFADKTPIIKKLNLTIHTEQLPKPNELIELIESDQPEFIYSSYSFAYLQPHLRLDRLRKQYCLDDVIASGKTEIEQLALLRDWVHSQWLGWQSDKYPYCPPWDPLEILGTTKGNWGFGMCTHYGATFAGCASALGWVSRVLIVDHHCLAEVWYETGQKWILQDAGPCREYDANYEINGEPINALELHYALNLDEVDKVMSNKLPQKVIEPMDRYVETFCRFGIPLRNNHLTHAEPAELDHGYRQYHYDGYLWWSDNPNPKYSEYSLQTSRPGDFYWSINQTRIFTKVANKLGMLHLHFEHNMPNFSYFSVDIKGKQIEKTDSIELMWELDMGINELCVRAVNMFGRKGRVARIVVNYNK
;
A
#
# COMPACT_ATOMS: atom_id res chain seq x y z
N MET A 1 11.44 36.33 9.69
CA MET A 1 11.47 34.95 10.20
C MET A 1 10.07 34.37 10.05
N LYS A 2 9.94 33.13 9.63
CA LYS A 2 8.66 32.42 9.47
C LYS A 2 8.79 31.03 10.08
N ASP A 3 7.71 30.49 10.63
CA ASP A 3 7.72 29.14 11.20
C ASP A 3 6.68 28.25 10.52
N ILE A 4 7.02 26.96 10.35
CA ILE A 4 6.09 25.88 10.00
C ILE A 4 6.11 24.87 11.14
N VAL A 5 4.94 24.51 11.65
CA VAL A 5 4.77 23.62 12.79
C VAL A 5 4.11 22.33 12.35
N PHE A 6 4.67 21.19 12.79
CA PHE A 6 4.09 19.86 12.61
C PHE A 6 3.84 19.23 13.98
N ASP A 7 2.58 18.99 14.30
CA ASP A 7 2.13 18.20 15.44
C ASP A 7 1.35 16.95 15.02
N ASP A 8 0.83 16.90 13.78
CA ASP A 8 0.26 15.70 13.16
C ASP A 8 1.22 15.07 12.14
N PHE A 9 1.54 13.80 12.35
CA PHE A 9 2.44 13.02 11.50
C PHE A 9 1.72 11.97 10.66
N ARG A 10 0.38 11.90 10.70
CA ARG A 10 -0.40 10.90 9.95
C ARG A 10 -0.24 11.03 8.44
N ASN A 11 0.08 12.22 7.94
CA ASN A 11 0.32 12.46 6.52
C ASN A 11 1.78 12.23 6.10
N TRP A 12 2.68 11.92 7.03
CA TRP A 12 4.07 11.56 6.71
C TRP A 12 4.10 10.10 6.23
N MET A 13 4.91 9.83 5.22
CA MET A 13 5.17 8.46 4.78
C MET A 13 5.99 7.74 5.85
N CYS A 14 5.64 6.51 6.18
CA CYS A 14 6.32 5.72 7.20
C CYS A 14 6.61 4.30 6.73
N ASP A 15 7.79 3.77 7.07
CA ASP A 15 7.97 2.32 6.99
C ASP A 15 7.09 1.61 8.04
N ARG A 16 6.92 0.29 7.89
CA ARG A 16 6.09 -0.56 8.76
C ARG A 16 6.51 -0.56 10.25
N PHE A 17 7.64 0.07 10.58
CA PHE A 17 8.20 0.11 11.93
C PHE A 17 7.88 1.40 12.67
N ILE A 18 7.16 2.34 12.06
CA ILE A 18 6.67 3.55 12.70
C ILE A 18 5.17 3.44 13.00
N ASN A 19 4.79 3.90 14.18
CA ASN A 19 3.42 4.16 14.56
C ASN A 19 3.21 5.68 14.65
N SER A 20 2.36 6.20 13.75
CA SER A 20 1.95 7.59 13.67
C SER A 20 0.43 7.77 13.79
N GLN A 21 -0.32 6.75 14.25
CA GLN A 21 -1.79 6.83 14.35
C GLN A 21 -2.28 7.98 15.25
N SER A 22 -1.52 8.32 16.28
CA SER A 22 -1.88 9.39 17.21
C SER A 22 -1.55 10.76 16.59
N ARG A 23 -2.53 11.67 16.59
CA ARG A 23 -2.37 13.09 16.24
C ARG A 23 -1.30 13.83 17.04
N ARG A 24 -0.72 13.23 18.09
CA ARG A 24 0.20 13.92 19.01
C ARG A 24 1.58 13.28 19.11
N ALA A 25 1.83 12.18 18.39
CA ALA A 25 3.11 11.49 18.51
C ALA A 25 3.40 10.53 17.34
N ALA A 26 4.65 10.55 16.88
CA ALA A 26 5.25 9.47 16.12
C ALA A 26 6.26 8.70 16.98
N LYS A 27 6.21 7.36 16.95
CA LYS A 27 7.09 6.46 17.71
C LYS A 27 7.30 5.15 16.96
N LEU A 28 8.12 4.25 17.48
CA LEU A 28 8.28 2.91 16.91
C LEU A 28 6.99 2.07 17.10
N SER A 29 6.71 1.18 16.15
CA SER A 29 5.60 0.23 16.22
C SER A 29 5.78 -0.70 17.43
N PRO A 30 4.73 -0.98 18.23
CA PRO A 30 4.85 -1.77 19.46
C PRO A 30 5.12 -3.27 19.22
N THR A 31 5.01 -3.72 17.97
CA THR A 31 5.34 -5.09 17.55
C THR A 31 6.04 -5.06 16.19
N TYR A 32 6.77 -6.13 15.86
CA TYR A 32 7.32 -6.35 14.53
C TYR A 32 7.34 -7.85 14.21
N LEU A 33 7.28 -8.19 12.92
CA LEU A 33 7.33 -9.56 12.45
C LEU A 33 8.73 -9.92 11.94
N LEU A 34 9.19 -11.11 12.32
CA LEU A 34 10.35 -11.77 11.75
C LEU A 34 9.86 -12.95 10.90
N THR A 35 10.29 -13.00 9.65
CA THR A 35 10.08 -14.12 8.72
C THR A 35 11.27 -14.25 7.78
N HIS A 36 11.47 -15.46 7.25
CA HIS A 36 12.49 -15.82 6.28
C HIS A 36 11.90 -16.34 4.96
N GLU A 37 10.59 -16.55 4.92
CA GLU A 37 9.83 -16.97 3.73
C GLU A 37 9.02 -15.81 3.15
N SER A 38 8.52 -15.99 1.92
CA SER A 38 7.63 -15.02 1.27
C SER A 38 6.17 -15.46 1.33
N GLY A 39 5.92 -16.71 1.71
CA GLY A 39 4.58 -17.30 1.75
C GLY A 39 4.14 -17.73 0.36
N ILE A 40 5.05 -18.22 -0.48
CA ILE A 40 4.72 -18.86 -1.75
C ILE A 40 4.78 -20.36 -1.50
N VAL A 41 3.64 -21.05 -1.46
CA VAL A 41 3.57 -22.47 -1.06
C VAL A 41 3.56 -23.35 -2.30
N GLY A 42 4.57 -24.20 -2.47
CA GLY A 42 4.63 -25.18 -3.56
C GLY A 42 3.98 -26.52 -3.22
N ASP A 43 2.99 -26.55 -2.32
CA ASP A 43 2.40 -27.78 -1.75
C ASP A 43 3.39 -28.75 -1.10
N VAL A 44 4.55 -28.22 -0.69
CA VAL A 44 5.60 -28.98 -0.05
C VAL A 44 5.32 -29.07 1.45
N ILE A 45 5.17 -30.29 1.95
CA ILE A 45 4.85 -30.57 3.36
C ILE A 45 6.02 -31.28 4.04
N ASN A 46 6.28 -30.91 5.29
CA ASN A 46 7.13 -31.65 6.21
C ASN A 46 6.31 -32.26 7.34
N GLN A 47 6.17 -33.58 7.31
CA GLN A 47 5.61 -34.35 8.42
C GLN A 47 6.59 -34.39 9.60
N ILE A 48 6.09 -34.11 10.80
CA ILE A 48 6.81 -34.17 12.06
C ILE A 48 6.33 -35.39 12.85
N ASP A 49 7.28 -36.16 13.38
CA ASP A 49 7.01 -37.34 14.21
C ASP A 49 8.03 -37.49 15.37
N ARG A 50 8.17 -38.70 15.92
CA ARG A 50 9.08 -38.98 17.05
C ARG A 50 10.56 -38.83 16.68
N THR A 51 10.91 -39.13 15.43
CA THR A 51 12.28 -39.13 14.89
C THR A 51 12.53 -37.98 13.92
N VAL A 52 11.50 -37.56 13.17
CA VAL A 52 11.59 -36.47 12.20
C VAL A 52 11.17 -35.16 12.84
N TRP A 53 12.13 -34.25 13.03
CA TRP A 53 11.91 -32.95 13.67
C TRP A 53 12.21 -31.81 12.70
N SER A 54 11.58 -30.66 12.92
CA SER A 54 11.81 -29.44 12.15
C SER A 54 12.32 -28.33 13.05
N LYS A 55 13.15 -27.43 12.55
CA LYS A 55 13.70 -26.30 13.30
C LYS A 55 13.65 -25.03 12.46
N SER A 56 13.23 -23.93 13.07
CA SER A 56 13.32 -22.57 12.53
C SER A 56 14.15 -21.69 13.45
N LEU A 57 14.93 -20.79 12.85
CA LEU A 57 15.84 -19.88 13.55
C LEU A 57 15.39 -18.43 13.40
N PHE A 58 15.41 -17.65 14.48
CA PHE A 58 15.13 -16.20 14.44
C PHE A 58 16.13 -15.40 15.28
N ASP A 59 16.63 -14.30 14.74
CA ASP A 59 17.54 -13.39 15.44
C ASP A 59 16.81 -12.23 16.12
N LEU A 60 16.92 -12.15 17.45
CA LEU A 60 16.39 -11.04 18.23
C LEU A 60 17.49 -10.03 18.57
N TYR A 61 17.31 -8.78 18.18
CA TYR A 61 18.28 -7.72 18.51
C TYR A 61 18.30 -7.36 20.02
N SER A 62 17.24 -7.69 20.75
CA SER A 62 17.06 -7.40 22.18
C SER A 62 16.28 -8.53 22.87
N ASP A 63 16.68 -8.85 24.09
CA ASP A 63 16.00 -9.72 25.06
C ASP A 63 14.97 -8.97 25.92
N ARG A 64 14.98 -7.63 25.89
CA ARG A 64 14.03 -6.77 26.61
C ARG A 64 12.71 -6.64 25.83
N ILE A 65 12.00 -7.75 25.73
CA ILE A 65 10.70 -7.86 25.04
C ILE A 65 9.61 -8.31 26.02
N LYS A 66 8.35 -8.05 25.68
CA LYS A 66 7.20 -8.54 26.50
C LYS A 66 6.90 -10.02 26.25
N GLY A 67 7.39 -10.56 25.13
CA GLY A 67 7.17 -11.92 24.65
C GLY A 67 7.08 -11.93 23.13
N ALA A 68 6.65 -13.05 22.56
CA ALA A 68 6.40 -13.16 21.14
C ALA A 68 5.20 -14.08 20.85
N GLU A 69 4.72 -14.07 19.62
CA GLU A 69 3.75 -15.02 19.09
C GLU A 69 4.41 -15.77 17.95
N LEU A 70 4.59 -17.09 18.14
CA LEU A 70 5.03 -18.00 17.11
C LEU A 70 3.82 -18.35 16.24
N LEU A 71 3.97 -18.21 14.94
CA LEU A 71 2.93 -18.40 13.92
C LEU A 71 3.44 -19.44 12.96
N PHE A 72 2.63 -20.42 12.59
CA PHE A 72 3.03 -21.42 11.60
C PHE A 72 1.83 -21.87 10.77
N TYR A 73 2.05 -21.91 9.46
CA TYR A 73 1.01 -22.28 8.52
C TYR A 73 0.81 -23.80 8.55
N VAL A 74 -0.43 -24.21 8.75
CA VAL A 74 -0.86 -25.61 8.84
C VAL A 74 -2.02 -25.92 7.89
N ASN A 75 -2.45 -24.93 7.10
CA ASN A 75 -3.66 -25.02 6.28
C ASN A 75 -4.83 -25.55 7.14
N ASP A 76 -5.49 -26.62 6.71
CA ASP A 76 -6.61 -27.28 7.38
C ASP A 76 -6.20 -28.41 8.35
N TYR A 77 -4.89 -28.60 8.61
CA TYR A 77 -4.41 -29.70 9.45
C TYR A 77 -4.79 -29.50 10.92
N LYS A 78 -5.55 -30.47 11.46
CA LYS A 78 -6.17 -30.39 12.81
C LYS A 78 -5.67 -31.42 13.83
N LYS A 79 -4.75 -32.32 13.46
CA LYS A 79 -4.40 -33.47 14.32
C LYS A 79 -3.65 -33.09 15.59
N THR A 80 -3.02 -31.90 15.66
CA THR A 80 -2.31 -31.42 16.86
C THR A 80 -3.24 -31.10 18.04
N GLN A 81 -4.56 -31.06 17.84
CA GLN A 81 -5.54 -30.92 18.91
C GLN A 81 -5.53 -32.14 19.83
N THR A 82 -5.57 -33.34 19.23
CA THR A 82 -5.59 -34.63 19.95
C THR A 82 -4.19 -35.16 20.21
N HIS A 83 -3.28 -35.03 19.23
CA HIS A 83 -1.89 -35.48 19.30
C HIS A 83 -0.95 -34.28 19.40
N PRO A 84 -0.61 -33.81 20.60
CA PRO A 84 0.05 -32.52 20.77
C PRO A 84 1.43 -32.50 20.12
N MET A 85 1.77 -31.34 19.57
CA MET A 85 3.11 -31.03 19.09
C MET A 85 3.99 -30.63 20.28
N LYS A 86 5.25 -31.06 20.27
CA LYS A 86 6.26 -30.58 21.22
C LYS A 86 7.04 -29.44 20.58
N LEU A 87 6.99 -28.27 21.20
CA LEU A 87 7.80 -27.11 20.84
C LEU A 87 8.99 -27.00 21.81
N ILE A 88 10.21 -26.94 21.30
CA ILE A 88 11.42 -26.74 22.10
C ILE A 88 12.03 -25.39 21.68
N ILE A 89 12.09 -24.45 22.62
CA ILE A 89 12.52 -23.07 22.40
C ILE A 89 13.76 -22.83 23.24
N ASN A 90 14.91 -22.68 22.59
CA ASN A 90 16.20 -22.57 23.29
C ASN A 90 16.38 -23.64 24.40
N GLY A 91 16.04 -24.89 24.10
CA GLY A 91 16.08 -26.02 25.04
C GLY A 91 14.88 -26.15 26.00
N SER A 92 14.04 -25.12 26.12
CA SER A 92 12.83 -25.17 26.96
C SER A 92 11.66 -25.81 26.24
N THR A 93 11.01 -26.80 26.85
CA THR A 93 9.89 -27.54 26.23
C THR A 93 8.53 -26.93 26.56
N ILE A 94 7.67 -26.84 25.54
CA ILE A 94 6.26 -26.47 25.64
C ILE A 94 5.44 -27.53 24.88
N VAL A 95 4.37 -28.02 25.50
CA VAL A 95 3.38 -28.85 24.81
C VAL A 95 2.37 -27.92 24.13
N HIS A 96 2.23 -28.04 22.81
CA HIS A 96 1.30 -27.28 22.00
C HIS A 96 0.13 -28.16 21.55
N ARG A 97 -1.07 -27.71 21.87
CA ARG A 97 -2.32 -28.22 21.31
C ARG A 97 -2.93 -27.08 20.51
N GLN A 98 -3.25 -27.36 19.25
CA GLN A 98 -3.93 -26.38 18.41
C GLN A 98 -5.27 -26.01 19.03
N ASP A 99 -5.64 -24.74 18.91
CA ASP A 99 -6.93 -24.21 19.36
C ASP A 99 -7.59 -23.52 18.15
N PRO A 100 -8.55 -24.19 17.48
CA PRO A 100 -9.22 -23.64 16.29
C PRO A 100 -9.82 -22.27 16.49
N ASN A 101 -10.36 -21.99 17.68
CA ASN A 101 -10.97 -20.70 18.01
C ASN A 101 -9.93 -19.57 18.07
N ARG A 102 -8.65 -19.92 18.16
CA ARG A 102 -7.55 -18.96 18.19
C ARG A 102 -6.80 -18.91 16.86
N MET A 103 -7.13 -19.71 15.85
CA MET A 103 -6.54 -19.55 14.53
C MET A 103 -6.93 -18.18 13.97
N LEU A 104 -5.96 -17.47 13.37
CA LEU A 104 -6.15 -16.07 12.93
C LEU A 104 -7.05 -16.02 11.71
N THR A 105 -6.71 -16.88 10.76
CA THR A 105 -7.40 -17.20 9.51
C THR A 105 -7.19 -18.70 9.30
N GLY A 106 -8.05 -19.36 8.51
CA GLY A 106 -8.19 -20.84 8.49
C GLY A 106 -6.90 -21.66 8.29
N GLY A 107 -5.78 -21.06 7.88
CA GLY A 107 -4.51 -21.73 7.66
C GLY A 107 -3.39 -21.51 8.69
N TRP A 108 -3.50 -20.55 9.63
CA TRP A 108 -2.40 -20.22 10.56
C TRP A 108 -2.70 -20.65 12.01
N ASP A 109 -1.86 -21.54 12.55
CA ASP A 109 -1.82 -21.86 13.98
C ASP A 109 -0.85 -20.91 14.70
N ARG A 110 -1.02 -20.77 16.03
CA ARG A 110 -0.23 -19.84 16.82
C ARG A 110 0.00 -20.27 18.26
N ARG A 111 1.14 -19.83 18.80
CA ARG A 111 1.51 -20.02 20.21
C ARG A 111 2.16 -18.77 20.79
N ARG A 112 1.61 -18.28 21.91
CA ARG A 112 2.27 -17.22 22.71
C ARG A 112 3.50 -17.78 23.42
N ILE A 113 4.63 -17.09 23.26
CA ILE A 113 5.92 -17.43 23.84
C ILE A 113 6.27 -16.38 24.90
N ASN A 114 6.49 -16.84 26.13
CA ASN A 114 6.92 -15.96 27.21
C ASN A 114 8.36 -15.49 26.97
N ALA A 115 8.66 -14.22 27.27
CA ALA A 115 9.98 -13.62 27.10
C ALA A 115 11.12 -14.41 27.76
N LYS A 116 10.85 -15.12 28.88
CA LYS A 116 11.86 -15.94 29.58
C LYS A 116 12.47 -17.07 28.74
N TYR A 117 11.79 -17.49 27.67
CA TYR A 117 12.27 -18.53 26.76
C TYR A 117 13.12 -17.97 25.61
N LEU A 118 13.19 -16.64 25.49
CA LEU A 118 13.83 -15.94 24.39
C LEU A 118 15.09 -15.24 24.90
N LYS A 119 16.09 -15.13 24.02
CA LYS A 119 17.38 -14.48 24.32
C LYS A 119 17.75 -13.52 23.20
N LYS A 120 18.66 -12.60 23.48
CA LYS A 120 19.29 -11.77 22.45
C LYS A 120 20.14 -12.65 21.52
N GLY A 121 20.12 -12.36 20.22
CA GLY A 121 20.77 -13.14 19.17
C GLY A 121 19.88 -14.26 18.65
N LYS A 122 20.51 -15.36 18.21
CA LYS A 122 19.83 -16.49 17.59
C LYS A 122 18.95 -17.23 18.59
N ASN A 123 17.68 -17.41 18.25
CA ASN A 123 16.70 -18.21 18.96
C ASN A 123 16.28 -19.39 18.10
N GLU A 124 16.22 -20.57 18.72
CA GLU A 124 15.88 -21.82 18.04
C GLU A 124 14.46 -22.24 18.42
N PHE A 125 13.66 -22.61 17.42
CA PHE A 125 12.32 -23.14 17.57
C PHE A 125 12.26 -24.51 16.91
N VAL A 126 12.25 -25.57 17.71
CA VAL A 126 12.18 -26.95 17.24
C VAL A 126 10.78 -27.51 17.43
N PHE A 127 10.24 -28.10 16.38
CA PHE A 127 8.93 -28.75 16.28
C PHE A 127 9.14 -30.26 16.23
N ALA A 128 8.54 -31.00 17.18
CA ALA A 128 8.78 -32.42 17.38
C ALA A 128 7.50 -33.19 17.76
N GLN A 129 7.60 -34.52 17.74
CA GLN A 129 6.57 -35.50 18.11
C GLN A 129 5.40 -35.65 17.15
N ASN A 130 4.71 -34.56 16.81
CA ASN A 130 3.53 -34.58 15.94
C ASN A 130 3.37 -33.25 15.21
N GLY A 131 2.79 -33.27 14.01
CA GLY A 131 2.38 -32.07 13.29
C GLY A 131 2.89 -32.04 11.86
N ILE A 132 2.63 -30.93 11.18
CA ILE A 132 3.19 -30.64 9.86
C ILE A 132 3.69 -29.20 9.82
N LEU A 133 4.61 -28.91 8.91
CA LEU A 133 4.95 -27.56 8.47
C LEU A 133 4.94 -27.52 6.95
N PHE A 134 4.46 -26.42 6.38
CA PHE A 134 4.60 -26.15 4.96
C PHE A 134 5.94 -25.49 4.66
N VAL A 135 6.45 -25.74 3.47
CA VAL A 135 7.71 -25.18 2.97
C VAL A 135 7.42 -24.23 1.83
N ASP A 136 8.08 -23.07 1.88
CA ASP A 136 8.26 -22.16 0.76
C ASP A 136 9.52 -22.62 0.00
N PRO A 137 9.39 -23.27 -1.17
CA PRO A 137 10.52 -23.79 -1.92
C PRO A 137 11.24 -22.70 -2.71
N HIS A 138 10.74 -21.46 -2.71
CA HIS A 138 11.13 -20.48 -3.71
C HIS A 138 12.48 -19.79 -3.42
N ALA A 139 13.30 -19.69 -4.46
CA ALA A 139 14.63 -19.07 -4.42
C ALA A 139 14.60 -17.52 -4.43
N GLU A 140 13.49 -16.86 -4.79
CA GLU A 140 13.46 -15.38 -4.85
C GLU A 140 13.01 -14.73 -3.52
N GLY A 141 12.56 -15.52 -2.55
CA GLY A 141 12.34 -15.09 -1.17
C GLY A 141 13.62 -15.23 -0.35
N VAL A 142 14.52 -14.24 -0.45
CA VAL A 142 15.77 -14.14 0.34
C VAL A 142 16.85 -15.21 0.07
N ALA A 143 16.81 -15.96 -1.05
CA ALA A 143 17.90 -16.92 -1.37
C ALA A 143 19.16 -16.27 -2.00
N GLU A 144 19.42 -14.98 -1.76
CA GLU A 144 20.82 -14.52 -1.67
C GLU A 144 21.47 -14.94 -0.34
N SER A 145 20.67 -15.42 0.63
CA SER A 145 21.20 -16.08 1.81
C SER A 145 21.84 -17.41 1.45
N LYS A 146 23.16 -17.51 1.60
CA LYS A 146 23.89 -18.79 1.56
C LYS A 146 23.39 -19.80 2.60
N TYR A 147 22.58 -19.39 3.57
CA TYR A 147 22.17 -20.17 4.73
C TYR A 147 20.64 -20.20 4.86
N SER A 148 20.05 -21.39 4.93
CA SER A 148 18.64 -21.54 5.34
C SER A 148 18.50 -21.33 6.84
N HIS A 149 17.36 -20.80 7.27
CA HIS A 149 16.96 -20.68 8.68
C HIS A 149 16.04 -21.82 9.10
N SER A 150 15.79 -22.74 8.17
CA SER A 150 14.94 -23.91 8.33
C SER A 150 15.76 -25.17 8.17
N GLU A 151 15.64 -26.06 9.15
CA GLU A 151 16.40 -27.30 9.21
C GLU A 151 15.49 -28.48 9.53
N ARG A 152 15.86 -29.66 9.05
CA ARG A 152 15.17 -30.92 9.35
C ARG A 152 16.14 -31.92 9.96
N SER A 153 15.66 -32.71 10.91
CA SER A 153 16.37 -33.82 11.53
C SER A 153 15.60 -35.12 11.30
N PHE A 154 16.33 -36.23 11.16
CA PHE A 154 15.78 -37.58 10.97
C PHE A 154 16.08 -38.52 12.15
N ASP A 155 16.78 -38.00 13.17
CA ASP A 155 17.32 -38.76 14.31
C ASP A 155 17.03 -38.06 15.64
N ALA A 156 15.84 -37.47 15.74
CA ALA A 156 15.34 -36.79 16.94
C ALA A 156 16.25 -35.64 17.40
N GLY A 157 16.79 -34.88 16.46
CA GLY A 157 17.54 -33.65 16.68
C GLY A 157 19.06 -33.82 16.86
N ALA A 158 19.62 -35.01 16.61
CA ALA A 158 21.05 -35.24 16.72
C ALA A 158 21.83 -34.67 15.51
N ASN A 159 21.28 -34.79 14.30
CA ASN A 159 21.80 -34.19 13.06
C ASN A 159 20.73 -33.33 12.37
N TRP A 160 21.18 -32.29 11.66
CA TRP A 160 20.31 -31.30 11.01
C TRP A 160 20.74 -31.04 9.56
N HIS A 161 19.75 -30.91 8.67
CA HIS A 161 19.93 -30.72 7.23
C HIS A 161 19.15 -29.48 6.77
N THR A 162 19.79 -28.63 5.95
CA THR A 162 19.20 -27.36 5.43
C THR A 162 18.59 -27.49 4.03
N ASP A 163 18.80 -28.62 3.37
CA ASP A 163 18.49 -28.91 1.96
C ASP A 163 17.67 -30.19 1.78
N ALA A 164 17.09 -30.71 2.86
CA ALA A 164 16.31 -31.95 2.88
C ALA A 164 14.87 -31.73 3.39
N LEU A 165 14.26 -30.61 3.00
CA LEU A 165 12.87 -30.29 3.30
C LEU A 165 11.92 -31.03 2.34
N GLY A 166 10.62 -30.97 2.60
CA GLY A 166 9.59 -31.64 1.80
C GLY A 166 9.51 -33.16 1.99
N GLU A 167 8.56 -33.81 1.30
CA GLU A 167 8.34 -35.26 1.41
C GLU A 167 9.47 -36.06 0.74
N GLU A 168 10.03 -35.55 -0.35
CA GLU A 168 11.09 -36.20 -1.14
C GLU A 168 12.51 -35.91 -0.64
N PHE A 169 12.66 -35.12 0.43
CA PHE A 169 13.95 -34.81 1.07
C PHE A 169 14.98 -34.10 0.17
N ASP A 170 14.50 -33.34 -0.83
CA ASP A 170 15.33 -32.68 -1.84
C ASP A 170 15.05 -31.17 -1.96
N VAL A 171 14.16 -30.64 -1.11
CA VAL A 171 13.78 -29.23 -1.15
C VAL A 171 14.71 -28.40 -0.27
N ARG A 172 15.31 -27.39 -0.89
CA ARG A 172 15.88 -26.25 -0.18
C ARG A 172 14.82 -25.14 -0.12
N GLY A 173 14.53 -24.66 1.08
CA GLY A 173 13.50 -23.65 1.29
C GLY A 173 13.45 -23.15 2.73
N GLU A 174 12.34 -22.52 3.07
CA GLU A 174 12.05 -22.03 4.42
C GLU A 174 10.68 -22.54 4.87
N TYR A 175 10.56 -22.96 6.13
CA TYR A 175 9.24 -23.28 6.68
C TYR A 175 8.39 -22.02 6.75
N LEU A 176 7.08 -22.16 6.52
CA LEU A 176 6.07 -21.13 6.77
C LEU A 176 5.86 -20.92 8.28
N VAL A 177 6.90 -20.41 8.93
CA VAL A 177 6.97 -20.10 10.35
C VAL A 177 7.39 -18.65 10.49
N ARG A 178 6.64 -17.90 11.30
CA ARG A 178 6.85 -16.48 11.55
C ARG A 178 6.88 -16.22 13.05
N LEU A 179 7.59 -15.17 13.45
CA LEU A 179 7.66 -14.75 14.84
C LEU A 179 7.27 -13.27 14.98
N ARG A 180 6.09 -13.00 15.54
CA ARG A 180 5.71 -11.63 15.92
C ARG A 180 6.24 -11.30 17.30
N VAL A 181 7.16 -10.35 17.38
CA VAL A 181 7.77 -9.91 18.62
C VAL A 181 6.94 -8.79 19.26
N ASN A 182 6.61 -8.94 20.54
CA ASN A 182 5.96 -7.89 21.33
C ASN A 182 7.01 -6.97 21.94
N GLY A 183 7.49 -6.04 21.12
CA GLY A 183 8.47 -5.02 21.45
C GLY A 183 8.70 -4.08 20.26
N PHE A 184 9.36 -2.97 20.50
CA PHE A 184 9.72 -2.02 19.45
C PHE A 184 10.78 -2.63 18.53
N PRO A 185 10.72 -2.43 17.19
CA PRO A 185 11.81 -2.78 16.28
C PRO A 185 13.05 -1.92 16.55
N HIS A 186 14.22 -2.38 16.13
CA HIS A 186 15.48 -1.65 16.35
C HIS A 186 15.48 -0.24 15.72
N GLN A 187 14.79 -0.08 14.58
CA GLN A 187 14.69 1.18 13.86
C GLN A 187 13.38 1.27 13.06
N GLY A 188 12.89 2.50 12.87
CA GLY A 188 11.86 2.85 11.90
C GLY A 188 12.16 4.21 11.28
N THR A 189 11.54 4.48 10.13
CA THR A 189 11.80 5.65 9.29
C THR A 189 10.50 6.32 8.88
N MET A 190 10.45 7.65 8.99
CA MET A 190 9.36 8.47 8.46
C MET A 190 9.88 9.63 7.63
N THR A 191 9.14 10.01 6.59
CA THR A 191 9.53 11.05 5.64
C THR A 191 8.36 12.01 5.41
N SER A 192 8.63 13.31 5.47
CA SER A 192 7.62 14.33 5.20
C SER A 192 7.23 14.36 3.72
N PRO A 193 6.01 14.83 3.37
CA PRO A 193 5.75 15.33 2.02
C PRO A 193 6.73 16.46 1.65
N ALA A 194 6.75 16.86 0.39
CA ALA A 194 7.47 18.07 -0.01
C ALA A 194 6.82 19.29 0.64
N ILE A 195 7.60 19.99 1.47
CA ILE A 195 7.17 21.17 2.21
C ILE A 195 7.52 22.39 1.37
N ASP A 196 6.54 23.18 0.97
CA ASP A 196 6.78 24.48 0.33
C ASP A 196 7.20 25.50 1.40
N LEU A 197 8.52 25.76 1.50
CA LEU A 197 9.07 26.74 2.44
C LEU A 197 8.59 28.16 2.13
N ALA A 198 8.11 28.39 0.91
CA ALA A 198 7.66 29.69 0.51
C ALA A 198 6.25 30.01 1.02
N ASP A 199 5.39 29.00 1.08
CA ASP A 199 4.02 29.06 1.59
C ASP A 199 3.92 28.49 3.01
N HIS A 200 4.61 29.10 3.97
CA HIS A 200 4.63 28.69 5.38
C HIS A 200 3.25 28.56 6.08
N LYS A 201 2.18 29.10 5.49
CA LYS A 201 0.81 28.99 6.02
C LYS A 201 -0.05 27.99 5.24
N ASN A 202 0.51 27.33 4.23
CA ASN A 202 -0.22 26.50 3.27
C ASN A 202 -1.48 27.19 2.73
N SER A 203 -1.34 28.48 2.45
CA SER A 203 -2.43 29.40 2.12
C SER A 203 -2.73 29.49 0.63
N GLY A 204 -1.95 28.81 -0.21
CA GLY A 204 -2.07 28.85 -1.67
C GLY A 204 -1.67 30.20 -2.29
N LYS A 205 -1.10 31.12 -1.50
CA LYS A 205 -0.87 32.51 -1.91
C LYS A 205 0.17 32.64 -3.04
N ILE A 206 0.02 33.71 -3.81
CA ILE A 206 1.05 34.17 -4.74
C ILE A 206 2.31 34.53 -3.95
N ILE A 207 3.37 33.77 -4.19
CA ILE A 207 4.63 33.93 -3.49
C ILE A 207 5.39 35.14 -4.04
N SER A 208 5.55 36.16 -3.20
CA SER A 208 6.41 37.33 -3.45
C SER A 208 7.88 36.92 -3.62
N ARG A 209 8.70 37.77 -4.24
CA ARG A 209 10.14 37.54 -4.38
C ARG A 209 10.87 37.59 -3.02
N PHE A 210 11.45 36.47 -2.59
CA PHE A 210 12.41 36.41 -1.48
C PHE A 210 13.45 35.32 -1.72
N SER A 211 14.57 35.43 -0.99
CA SER A 211 15.56 34.36 -0.88
C SER A 211 15.46 33.67 0.48
N ILE A 212 15.51 32.33 0.49
CA ILE A 212 15.58 31.56 1.73
C ILE A 212 17.06 31.37 2.07
N LYS A 213 17.50 31.96 3.18
CA LYS A 213 18.92 31.93 3.60
C LYS A 213 19.26 30.66 4.35
N SER A 214 18.38 30.24 5.25
CA SER A 214 18.56 29.00 5.99
C SER A 214 17.25 28.52 6.61
N VAL A 215 17.22 27.23 6.91
CA VAL A 215 16.15 26.59 7.68
C VAL A 215 16.77 25.86 8.86
N GLN A 216 16.14 25.99 10.03
CA GLN A 216 16.49 25.29 11.25
C GLN A 216 15.32 24.44 11.72
N LEU A 217 15.55 23.14 11.90
CA LEU A 217 14.63 22.18 12.47
C LEU A 217 14.86 22.09 13.98
N SER A 218 13.77 22.16 14.74
CA SER A 218 13.72 21.91 16.19
C SER A 218 12.45 21.13 16.53
N GLY A 219 12.28 20.69 17.78
CA GLY A 219 11.07 19.96 18.15
C GLY A 219 10.99 19.56 19.62
N ASP A 220 9.80 19.09 20.02
CA ASP A 220 9.54 18.42 21.29
C ASP A 220 9.75 16.91 21.08
N LEU A 221 10.82 16.40 21.70
CA LEU A 221 11.36 15.06 21.48
C LEU A 221 11.58 14.36 22.83
N GLU A 222 11.06 13.14 22.98
CA GLU A 222 11.40 12.27 24.10
C GLU A 222 12.41 11.21 23.65
N LYS A 223 13.55 11.14 24.36
CA LYS A 223 14.63 10.20 24.08
C LYS A 223 14.99 9.40 25.33
N PRO A 224 14.19 8.38 25.71
CA PRO A 224 14.55 7.48 26.80
C PRO A 224 15.95 6.89 26.62
N THR A 225 16.63 6.56 27.73
CA THR A 225 17.98 5.97 27.69
C THR A 225 18.05 4.77 26.75
N GLY A 226 19.03 4.78 25.83
CA GLY A 226 19.20 3.75 24.81
C GLY A 226 18.45 4.00 23.50
N THR A 227 17.76 5.14 23.37
CA THR A 227 17.07 5.55 22.13
C THR A 227 17.72 6.77 21.47
N THR A 228 17.55 6.89 20.16
CA THR A 228 18.09 8.01 19.36
C THR A 228 17.07 8.46 18.31
N ILE A 229 17.04 9.76 18.04
CA ILE A 229 16.30 10.37 16.91
C ILE A 229 17.33 11.05 16.02
N LEU A 230 17.42 10.62 14.75
CA LEU A 230 18.29 11.22 13.75
C LEU A 230 17.45 11.89 12.67
N PHE A 231 17.93 13.04 12.19
CA PHE A 231 17.29 13.80 11.12
C PHE A 231 18.20 13.84 9.90
N GLU A 232 17.57 13.71 8.74
CA GLU A 232 18.14 14.06 7.46
C GLU A 232 17.19 14.99 6.73
N THR A 233 17.76 15.81 5.86
CA THR A 233 17.01 16.77 5.06
C THR A 233 17.51 16.79 3.64
N ARG A 234 16.63 17.14 2.70
CA ARG A 234 16.99 17.47 1.32
C ARG A 234 16.11 18.60 0.82
N SER A 235 16.61 19.43 -0.06
CA SER A 235 15.85 20.55 -0.62
C SER A 235 15.99 20.66 -2.12
N GLY A 236 15.02 21.27 -2.79
CA GLY A 236 15.01 21.43 -4.24
C GLY A 236 14.18 22.60 -4.74
N SER A 237 14.29 22.89 -6.03
CA SER A 237 13.57 24.01 -6.67
C SER A 237 12.18 23.62 -7.19
N THR A 238 11.90 22.33 -7.36
CA THR A 238 10.65 21.78 -7.92
C THR A 238 9.80 21.12 -6.83
N PRO A 239 8.46 21.09 -6.96
CA PRO A 239 7.58 20.53 -5.93
C PRO A 239 7.78 19.02 -5.75
N SER A 240 7.96 18.28 -6.83
CA SER A 240 8.29 16.86 -6.80
C SER A 240 9.81 16.63 -6.84
N PHE A 241 10.25 15.55 -6.20
CA PHE A 241 11.67 15.15 -6.19
C PHE A 241 12.18 14.89 -7.61
N ASN A 242 13.28 15.54 -7.97
CA ASN A 242 14.04 15.28 -9.19
C ASN A 242 15.53 15.31 -8.84
N PRO A 243 16.31 14.24 -9.11
CA PRO A 243 17.71 14.15 -8.70
C PRO A 243 18.61 15.24 -9.29
N ARG A 244 18.18 15.93 -10.36
CA ARG A 244 18.90 17.08 -10.95
C ARG A 244 18.56 18.43 -10.31
N LYS A 245 17.41 18.53 -9.62
CA LYS A 245 16.87 19.77 -9.05
C LYS A 245 16.80 19.75 -7.52
N TRP A 246 17.10 18.60 -6.91
CA TRP A 246 17.11 18.38 -5.47
C TRP A 246 18.49 17.93 -4.99
N SER A 247 18.86 18.35 -3.78
CA SER A 247 20.05 17.84 -3.11
C SER A 247 19.89 16.35 -2.76
N PRO A 248 20.99 15.60 -2.59
CA PRO A 248 20.94 14.35 -1.85
C PRO A 248 20.48 14.59 -0.40
N TRP A 249 20.11 13.51 0.29
CA TRP A 249 19.87 13.55 1.73
C TRP A 249 21.14 13.94 2.48
N GLN A 250 21.01 14.89 3.41
CA GLN A 250 22.10 15.37 4.25
C GLN A 250 21.71 15.23 5.73
N PRO A 251 22.61 14.73 6.58
CA PRO A 251 22.35 14.60 8.00
C PRO A 251 22.31 15.97 8.69
N GLY A 252 21.46 16.06 9.71
CA GLY A 252 21.38 17.22 10.59
C GLY A 252 20.05 17.97 10.49
N THR A 253 19.99 19.05 11.26
CA THR A 253 18.77 19.86 11.47
C THR A 253 18.88 21.26 10.89
N ARG A 254 20.01 21.61 10.26
CA ARG A 254 20.24 22.94 9.70
C ARG A 254 20.61 22.85 8.23
N ILE A 255 19.97 23.67 7.42
CA ILE A 255 20.21 23.73 5.98
C ILE A 255 20.58 25.16 5.62
N LYS A 256 21.75 25.33 5.00
CA LYS A 256 22.19 26.61 4.44
C LYS A 256 21.72 26.69 2.99
N THR A 257 21.13 27.82 2.61
CA THR A 257 20.68 28.09 1.22
C THR A 257 19.84 26.96 0.60
N PRO A 258 18.69 26.59 1.22
CA PRO A 258 17.81 25.58 0.65
C PRO A 258 17.12 26.09 -0.63
N GLY A 259 16.62 25.15 -1.43
CA GLY A 259 15.63 25.43 -2.47
C GLY A 259 14.27 25.88 -1.89
N ARG A 260 13.25 26.02 -2.76
CA ARG A 260 11.87 26.36 -2.34
C ARG A 260 11.24 25.22 -1.54
N PHE A 261 11.51 23.98 -1.95
CA PHE A 261 10.89 22.80 -1.36
C PHE A 261 11.87 22.07 -0.46
N LEU A 262 11.35 21.50 0.61
CA LEU A 262 12.12 20.76 1.61
C LEU A 262 11.46 19.41 1.89
N GLN A 263 12.28 18.39 2.14
CA GLN A 263 11.82 17.17 2.81
C GLN A 263 12.68 16.87 4.04
N ILE A 264 12.03 16.28 5.03
CA ILE A 264 12.64 15.82 6.27
C ILE A 264 12.46 14.30 6.33
N ARG A 265 13.55 13.58 6.63
CA ARG A 265 13.54 12.16 6.95
C ARG A 265 14.00 11.98 8.39
N VAL A 266 13.25 11.21 9.16
CA VAL A 266 13.53 10.96 10.58
C VAL A 266 13.72 9.47 10.80
N PHE A 267 14.80 9.12 11.49
CA PHE A 267 15.06 7.76 11.95
C PHE A 267 14.87 7.69 13.46
N LEU A 268 13.94 6.83 13.87
CA LEU A 268 13.74 6.44 15.26
C LEU A 268 14.54 5.17 15.51
N LYS A 269 15.43 5.17 16.52
CA LYS A 269 16.26 4.00 16.84
C LYS A 269 16.19 3.66 18.32
N THR A 270 16.28 2.39 18.64
CA THR A 270 16.38 1.90 20.03
C THR A 270 17.34 0.72 20.13
N LYS A 271 18.10 0.66 21.23
CA LYS A 271 18.90 -0.52 21.61
C LYS A 271 18.09 -1.55 22.40
N PHE A 272 16.91 -1.18 22.90
CA PHE A 272 16.08 -2.00 23.78
C PHE A 272 14.64 -2.04 23.28
N ALA A 273 14.09 -3.23 23.10
CA ALA A 273 12.75 -3.41 22.52
C ALA A 273 11.60 -3.01 23.47
N ASP A 274 11.89 -2.63 24.72
CA ASP A 274 10.93 -2.07 25.68
C ASP A 274 10.99 -0.54 25.75
N LYS A 275 11.83 0.12 24.94
CA LYS A 275 11.96 1.58 24.85
C LYS A 275 11.75 2.08 23.42
N THR A 276 11.06 3.20 23.28
CA THR A 276 10.90 3.91 22.00
C THR A 276 11.21 5.39 22.17
N PRO A 277 11.93 6.03 21.22
CA PRO A 277 11.92 7.48 21.11
C PRO A 277 10.53 7.96 20.64
N ILE A 278 10.18 9.21 20.97
CA ILE A 278 8.90 9.83 20.60
C ILE A 278 9.13 11.23 20.04
N ILE A 279 8.49 11.54 18.91
CA ILE A 279 8.39 12.89 18.35
C ILE A 279 6.99 13.40 18.65
N LYS A 280 6.86 14.48 19.42
CA LYS A 280 5.55 15.11 19.70
C LYS A 280 5.27 16.29 18.77
N LYS A 281 6.32 17.04 18.43
CA LYS A 281 6.22 18.26 17.63
C LYS A 281 7.53 18.55 16.91
N LEU A 282 7.45 19.04 15.68
CA LEU A 282 8.58 19.59 14.93
C LEU A 282 8.27 21.04 14.51
N ASN A 283 9.28 21.91 14.57
CA ASN A 283 9.20 23.30 14.11
C ASN A 283 10.32 23.56 13.09
N LEU A 284 9.97 24.10 11.93
CA LEU A 284 10.89 24.65 10.96
C LEU A 284 10.91 26.16 11.06
N THR A 285 12.04 26.71 11.51
CA THR A 285 12.28 28.16 11.51
C THR A 285 13.01 28.55 10.23
N ILE A 286 12.36 29.40 9.44
CA ILE A 286 12.79 29.82 8.10
C ILE A 286 13.31 31.25 8.17
N HIS A 287 14.59 31.40 7.82
CA HIS A 287 15.24 32.71 7.68
C HIS A 287 15.18 33.14 6.22
N THR A 288 14.37 34.16 5.94
CA THR A 288 14.16 34.73 4.62
C THR A 288 14.75 36.13 4.53
N GLU A 289 15.27 36.51 3.37
CA GLU A 289 15.57 37.89 3.00
C GLU A 289 14.61 38.32 1.90
N GLN A 290 13.86 39.40 2.16
CA GLN A 290 12.93 39.94 1.19
C GLN A 290 13.70 40.66 0.09
N LEU A 291 13.42 40.30 -1.17
CA LEU A 291 13.97 41.01 -2.32
C LEU A 291 13.10 42.27 -2.57
N PRO A 292 13.63 43.31 -3.24
CA PRO A 292 12.86 44.53 -3.51
C PRO A 292 11.50 44.18 -4.09
N LYS A 293 10.43 44.66 -3.45
CA LYS A 293 9.06 44.48 -3.96
C LYS A 293 9.00 45.20 -5.30
N PRO A 294 8.69 44.50 -6.41
CA PRO A 294 8.09 45.21 -7.53
C PRO A 294 6.75 45.77 -7.01
N ASN A 295 6.28 46.89 -7.56
CA ASN A 295 4.91 47.37 -7.30
C ASN A 295 3.94 46.32 -7.86
N GLU A 296 3.70 45.25 -7.10
CA GLU A 296 2.93 44.09 -7.54
C GLU A 296 1.50 44.23 -7.04
N LEU A 297 0.59 44.38 -8.00
CA LEU A 297 -0.84 44.47 -7.79
C LEU A 297 -1.56 43.19 -8.24
N ILE A 298 -0.89 42.05 -8.11
CA ILE A 298 -1.46 40.73 -8.43
C ILE A 298 -2.04 40.13 -7.14
N GLU A 299 -3.35 39.91 -7.15
CA GLU A 299 -4.09 39.31 -6.04
C GLU A 299 -4.60 37.92 -6.46
N LEU A 300 -4.46 36.93 -5.57
CA LEU A 300 -5.12 35.63 -5.75
C LEU A 300 -6.57 35.77 -5.31
N ILE A 301 -7.50 35.57 -6.24
CA ILE A 301 -8.94 35.63 -5.99
C ILE A 301 -9.48 34.26 -5.61
N GLU A 302 -9.09 33.22 -6.35
CA GLU A 302 -9.61 31.87 -6.15
C GLU A 302 -8.49 30.84 -6.39
N SER A 303 -8.52 29.76 -5.62
CA SER A 303 -7.70 28.57 -5.84
C SER A 303 -8.54 27.33 -5.53
N ASP A 304 -8.88 26.58 -6.57
CA ASP A 304 -9.46 25.25 -6.47
C ASP A 304 -8.40 24.25 -6.94
N GLN A 305 -7.83 23.53 -5.98
CA GLN A 305 -6.86 22.49 -6.28
C GLN A 305 -6.99 21.35 -5.28
N PRO A 306 -6.73 20.11 -5.73
CA PRO A 306 -6.86 18.94 -4.88
C PRO A 306 -5.84 18.85 -3.73
N GLU A 307 -6.23 18.10 -2.70
CA GLU A 307 -5.33 17.61 -1.67
C GLU A 307 -4.61 16.33 -2.14
N PHE A 308 -3.29 16.34 -2.08
CA PHE A 308 -2.46 15.18 -2.37
C PHE A 308 -2.32 14.31 -1.14
N ILE A 309 -2.86 13.10 -1.21
CA ILE A 309 -2.64 12.05 -0.23
C ILE A 309 -1.62 11.10 -0.83
N TYR A 310 -0.51 10.85 -0.13
CA TYR A 310 0.54 9.94 -0.59
C TYR A 310 0.46 8.61 0.15
N SER A 311 0.79 7.49 -0.48
CA SER A 311 1.02 6.22 0.23
C SER A 311 2.45 6.17 0.77
N SER A 312 2.64 5.49 1.90
CA SER A 312 3.98 5.15 2.39
C SER A 312 4.61 4.00 1.59
N TYR A 313 3.79 3.29 0.82
CA TYR A 313 4.18 2.13 0.04
C TYR A 313 4.16 2.48 -1.45
N SER A 314 5.23 2.10 -2.15
CA SER A 314 5.28 2.20 -3.59
C SER A 314 4.26 1.27 -4.22
N PHE A 315 3.60 1.72 -5.29
CA PHE A 315 2.68 0.91 -6.08
C PHE A 315 3.22 0.73 -7.49
N ALA A 316 3.33 -0.52 -7.96
CA ALA A 316 3.79 -0.81 -9.32
C ALA A 316 2.62 -0.74 -10.31
N TYR A 317 2.50 0.38 -11.00
CA TYR A 317 1.49 0.59 -12.03
C TYR A 317 1.83 -0.14 -13.34
N LEU A 318 0.84 -0.78 -13.95
CA LEU A 318 0.90 -1.36 -15.28
C LEU A 318 1.23 -0.27 -16.29
N GLN A 319 2.44 -0.34 -16.82
CA GLN A 319 2.95 0.57 -17.85
C GLN A 319 2.37 0.18 -19.22
N PRO A 320 2.34 1.11 -20.19
CA PRO A 320 2.02 0.80 -21.58
C PRO A 320 2.86 -0.36 -22.10
N HIS A 321 2.20 -1.36 -22.69
CA HIS A 321 2.85 -2.60 -23.10
C HIS A 321 2.06 -3.29 -24.21
N LEU A 322 2.75 -4.03 -25.09
CA LEU A 322 2.11 -4.74 -26.21
C LEU A 322 1.02 -5.74 -25.76
N ARG A 323 1.20 -6.37 -24.59
CA ARG A 323 0.17 -7.25 -23.99
C ARG A 323 -1.08 -6.48 -23.54
N LEU A 324 -0.91 -5.24 -23.05
CA LEU A 324 -2.02 -4.37 -22.70
C LEU A 324 -2.79 -3.94 -23.96
N ASP A 325 -2.08 -3.56 -25.02
CA ASP A 325 -2.68 -3.25 -26.31
C ASP A 325 -3.42 -4.45 -26.89
N ARG A 326 -2.83 -5.65 -26.76
CA ARG A 326 -3.47 -6.92 -27.16
C ARG A 326 -4.75 -7.15 -26.37
N LEU A 327 -4.73 -7.02 -25.05
CA LEU A 327 -5.92 -7.20 -24.21
C LEU A 327 -7.06 -6.27 -24.65
N ARG A 328 -6.76 -4.97 -24.82
CA ARG A 328 -7.74 -3.97 -25.26
C ARG A 328 -8.34 -4.28 -26.62
N LYS A 329 -7.50 -4.62 -27.61
CA LYS A 329 -7.92 -4.85 -29.00
C LYS A 329 -8.59 -6.22 -29.20
N GLN A 330 -8.05 -7.28 -28.60
CA GLN A 330 -8.55 -8.66 -28.78
C GLN A 330 -9.96 -8.84 -28.23
N TYR A 331 -10.31 -8.09 -27.19
CA TYR A 331 -11.62 -8.17 -26.53
C TYR A 331 -12.50 -6.93 -26.77
N CYS A 332 -12.11 -6.04 -27.70
CA CYS A 332 -12.85 -4.84 -28.07
C CYS A 332 -13.33 -4.02 -26.86
N LEU A 333 -12.45 -3.81 -25.88
CA LEU A 333 -12.84 -3.22 -24.59
C LEU A 333 -13.41 -1.80 -24.71
N ASP A 334 -13.02 -1.04 -25.74
CA ASP A 334 -13.61 0.25 -26.05
C ASP A 334 -15.11 0.15 -26.40
N ASP A 335 -15.49 -0.87 -27.17
CA ASP A 335 -16.89 -1.10 -27.56
C ASP A 335 -17.74 -1.56 -26.38
N VAL A 336 -17.15 -2.37 -25.49
CA VAL A 336 -17.80 -2.84 -24.24
C VAL A 336 -18.33 -1.67 -23.43
N ILE A 337 -17.53 -0.60 -23.28
CA ILE A 337 -17.89 0.56 -22.45
C ILE A 337 -18.61 1.67 -23.22
N ALA A 338 -18.70 1.58 -24.55
CA ALA A 338 -19.06 2.70 -25.41
C ALA A 338 -20.46 3.30 -25.14
N SER A 339 -21.40 2.48 -24.65
CA SER A 339 -22.77 2.93 -24.35
C SER A 339 -22.92 3.66 -23.01
N GLY A 340 -21.89 3.61 -22.15
CA GLY A 340 -21.88 4.31 -20.86
C GLY A 340 -21.69 5.81 -21.03
N LYS A 341 -22.65 6.60 -20.53
CA LYS A 341 -22.66 8.07 -20.62
C LYS A 341 -21.91 8.71 -19.46
N THR A 342 -21.87 8.03 -18.31
CA THR A 342 -21.11 8.45 -17.14
C THR A 342 -19.94 7.48 -16.90
N GLU A 343 -18.95 7.93 -16.14
CA GLU A 343 -17.83 7.08 -15.76
C GLU A 343 -18.28 5.84 -14.98
N ILE A 344 -19.25 5.98 -14.07
CA ILE A 344 -19.77 4.84 -13.29
C ILE A 344 -20.51 3.84 -14.18
N GLU A 345 -21.24 4.30 -15.20
CA GLU A 345 -21.88 3.44 -16.20
C GLU A 345 -20.84 2.70 -17.05
N GLN A 346 -19.75 3.36 -17.46
CA GLN A 346 -18.66 2.71 -18.20
C GLN A 346 -17.98 1.61 -17.38
N LEU A 347 -17.70 1.89 -16.10
CA LEU A 347 -17.13 0.91 -15.17
C LEU A 347 -18.08 -0.27 -14.95
N ALA A 348 -19.38 0.00 -14.79
CA ALA A 348 -20.39 -1.04 -14.64
C ALA A 348 -20.54 -1.93 -15.89
N LEU A 349 -20.52 -1.36 -17.09
CA LEU A 349 -20.55 -2.13 -18.34
C LEU A 349 -19.32 -3.05 -18.47
N LEU A 350 -18.14 -2.55 -18.08
CA LEU A 350 -16.94 -3.37 -18.06
C LEU A 350 -17.06 -4.53 -17.06
N ARG A 351 -17.61 -4.25 -15.87
CA ARG A 351 -17.81 -5.23 -14.80
C ARG A 351 -18.79 -6.32 -15.19
N ASP A 352 -19.95 -5.97 -15.73
CA ASP A 352 -20.95 -6.90 -16.26
C ASP A 352 -20.37 -7.75 -17.41
N TRP A 353 -19.58 -7.14 -18.30
CA TRP A 353 -18.87 -7.88 -19.34
C TRP A 353 -17.89 -8.90 -18.77
N VAL A 354 -17.07 -8.52 -17.78
CA VAL A 354 -16.15 -9.44 -17.08
C VAL A 354 -16.93 -10.56 -16.40
N HIS A 355 -18.01 -10.23 -15.70
CA HIS A 355 -18.87 -11.20 -15.03
C HIS A 355 -19.38 -12.28 -16.01
N SER A 356 -19.75 -11.88 -17.23
CA SER A 356 -20.30 -12.78 -18.24
C SER A 356 -19.30 -13.75 -18.89
N GLN A 357 -17.99 -13.66 -18.59
CA GLN A 357 -16.97 -14.47 -19.28
C GLN A 357 -16.86 -15.91 -18.76
N TRP A 358 -17.33 -16.22 -17.55
CA TRP A 358 -17.21 -17.55 -16.92
C TRP A 358 -18.55 -18.07 -16.39
N LEU A 359 -18.63 -19.40 -16.24
CA LEU A 359 -19.74 -20.09 -15.58
C LEU A 359 -19.51 -20.27 -14.06
N GLY A 360 -18.57 -19.53 -13.47
CA GLY A 360 -18.19 -19.62 -12.06
C GLY A 360 -17.16 -20.70 -11.72
N TRP A 361 -17.13 -21.11 -10.46
CA TRP A 361 -16.15 -22.05 -9.91
C TRP A 361 -16.48 -23.49 -10.34
N GLN A 362 -15.67 -24.05 -11.25
CA GLN A 362 -15.86 -25.38 -11.84
C GLN A 362 -14.59 -26.25 -11.73
N SER A 363 -13.90 -26.20 -10.57
CA SER A 363 -12.62 -26.92 -10.36
C SER A 363 -12.74 -28.43 -10.50
N ASP A 364 -13.91 -29.01 -10.20
CA ASP A 364 -14.15 -30.45 -10.36
C ASP A 364 -14.12 -30.89 -11.83
N LYS A 365 -14.40 -29.97 -12.76
CA LYS A 365 -14.47 -30.22 -14.20
C LYS A 365 -13.19 -29.81 -14.92
N TYR A 366 -12.52 -28.77 -14.43
CA TYR A 366 -11.34 -28.18 -15.06
C TYR A 366 -10.24 -27.99 -14.01
N PRO A 367 -9.10 -28.70 -14.11
CA PRO A 367 -8.09 -28.70 -13.05
C PRO A 367 -7.13 -27.49 -13.10
N TYR A 368 -7.09 -26.74 -14.20
CA TYR A 368 -6.13 -25.64 -14.33
C TYR A 368 -6.66 -24.35 -13.68
N CYS A 369 -5.93 -23.88 -12.66
CA CYS A 369 -6.11 -22.55 -12.07
C CYS A 369 -5.18 -21.55 -12.79
N PRO A 370 -5.71 -20.58 -13.55
CA PRO A 370 -4.86 -19.59 -14.21
C PRO A 370 -4.21 -18.63 -13.19
N PRO A 371 -3.10 -17.95 -13.56
CA PRO A 371 -2.56 -16.85 -12.75
C PRO A 371 -3.46 -15.62 -12.86
N TRP A 372 -3.10 -14.53 -12.17
CA TRP A 372 -3.83 -13.24 -12.22
C TRP A 372 -3.64 -12.45 -13.53
N ASP A 373 -3.15 -13.10 -14.60
CA ASP A 373 -2.98 -12.49 -15.91
C ASP A 373 -4.30 -12.51 -16.71
N PRO A 374 -4.92 -11.35 -17.02
CA PRO A 374 -6.22 -11.31 -17.67
C PRO A 374 -6.24 -11.95 -19.07
N LEU A 375 -5.13 -11.97 -19.82
CA LEU A 375 -5.09 -12.66 -21.11
C LEU A 375 -5.14 -14.18 -20.95
N GLU A 376 -4.47 -14.72 -19.93
CA GLU A 376 -4.48 -16.15 -19.63
C GLU A 376 -5.84 -16.57 -19.08
N ILE A 377 -6.37 -15.83 -18.10
CA ILE A 377 -7.70 -16.12 -17.53
C ILE A 377 -8.76 -16.13 -18.64
N LEU A 378 -8.83 -15.08 -19.49
CA LEU A 378 -9.78 -15.04 -20.62
C LEU A 378 -9.46 -16.05 -21.73
N GLY A 379 -8.23 -16.58 -21.80
CA GLY A 379 -7.86 -17.67 -22.69
C GLY A 379 -8.42 -19.03 -22.24
N THR A 380 -8.45 -19.27 -20.92
CA THR A 380 -8.98 -20.51 -20.35
C THR A 380 -10.48 -20.69 -20.58
N THR A 381 -11.26 -19.60 -20.60
CA THR A 381 -12.72 -19.63 -20.83
C THR A 381 -13.05 -20.12 -22.23
N LYS A 382 -12.40 -19.57 -23.25
CA LYS A 382 -12.63 -19.93 -24.65
C LYS A 382 -12.29 -21.39 -24.93
N GLY A 383 -11.37 -21.97 -24.16
CA GLY A 383 -10.92 -23.34 -24.37
C GLY A 383 -11.61 -24.40 -23.50
N ASN A 384 -12.46 -24.03 -22.53
CA ASN A 384 -13.05 -24.96 -21.56
C ASN A 384 -11.99 -25.86 -20.89
N TRP A 385 -10.90 -25.28 -20.38
CA TRP A 385 -9.84 -26.04 -19.69
C TRP A 385 -9.37 -25.41 -18.37
N GLY A 386 -9.96 -24.28 -17.96
CA GLY A 386 -9.77 -23.67 -16.63
C GLY A 386 -11.09 -23.15 -16.04
N PHE A 387 -11.05 -22.67 -14.80
CA PHE A 387 -12.21 -22.15 -14.06
C PHE A 387 -11.96 -20.74 -13.50
N GLY A 388 -13.04 -20.01 -13.20
CA GLY A 388 -12.99 -18.67 -12.61
C GLY A 388 -13.36 -18.71 -11.12
N MET A 389 -12.58 -18.01 -10.30
CA MET A 389 -12.83 -17.77 -8.87
C MET A 389 -12.88 -16.26 -8.64
N CYS A 390 -13.35 -15.80 -7.48
CA CYS A 390 -13.41 -14.37 -7.15
C CYS A 390 -12.12 -13.61 -7.51
N THR A 391 -10.95 -14.19 -7.22
CA THR A 391 -9.62 -13.69 -7.61
C THR A 391 -9.47 -13.40 -9.10
N HIS A 392 -9.92 -14.32 -9.95
CA HIS A 392 -9.86 -14.20 -11.40
C HIS A 392 -10.78 -13.09 -11.94
N TYR A 393 -11.97 -12.93 -11.37
CA TYR A 393 -12.88 -11.85 -11.75
C TYR A 393 -12.30 -10.48 -11.34
N GLY A 394 -11.82 -10.35 -10.10
CA GLY A 394 -11.17 -9.13 -9.62
C GLY A 394 -9.92 -8.75 -10.43
N ALA A 395 -9.03 -9.72 -10.69
CA ALA A 395 -7.83 -9.52 -11.50
C ALA A 395 -8.15 -9.15 -12.95
N THR A 396 -9.15 -9.81 -13.56
CA THR A 396 -9.58 -9.49 -14.92
C THR A 396 -10.16 -8.09 -15.02
N PHE A 397 -11.05 -7.71 -14.11
CA PHE A 397 -11.60 -6.36 -14.07
C PHE A 397 -10.50 -5.32 -13.92
N ALA A 398 -9.61 -5.50 -12.94
CA ALA A 398 -8.49 -4.58 -12.71
C ALA A 398 -7.61 -4.46 -13.97
N GLY A 399 -7.24 -5.57 -14.60
CA GLY A 399 -6.43 -5.58 -15.82
C GLY A 399 -7.10 -4.89 -17.01
N CYS A 400 -8.40 -5.15 -17.24
CA CYS A 400 -9.15 -4.54 -18.33
C CYS A 400 -9.37 -3.03 -18.11
N ALA A 401 -9.69 -2.62 -16.88
CA ALA A 401 -9.82 -1.20 -16.53
C ALA A 401 -8.49 -0.45 -16.73
N SER A 402 -7.37 -1.08 -16.34
CA SER A 402 -6.03 -0.54 -16.60
C SER A 402 -5.71 -0.42 -18.09
N ALA A 403 -6.15 -1.36 -18.92
CA ALA A 403 -5.98 -1.30 -20.37
C ALA A 403 -6.76 -0.14 -21.03
N LEU A 404 -7.88 0.26 -20.42
CA LEU A 404 -8.70 1.41 -20.81
C LEU A 404 -8.21 2.74 -20.17
N GLY A 405 -7.11 2.69 -19.43
CA GLY A 405 -6.42 3.83 -18.84
C GLY A 405 -6.92 4.27 -17.46
N TRP A 406 -7.87 3.56 -16.85
CA TRP A 406 -8.20 3.78 -15.44
C TRP A 406 -7.10 3.24 -14.53
N VAL A 407 -7.04 3.77 -13.32
CA VAL A 407 -6.15 3.24 -12.30
C VAL A 407 -6.95 2.32 -11.40
N SER A 408 -6.64 1.03 -11.45
CA SER A 408 -7.34 -0.03 -10.74
C SER A 408 -6.38 -0.99 -10.06
N ARG A 409 -6.88 -1.76 -9.10
CA ARG A 409 -6.12 -2.78 -8.38
C ARG A 409 -7.03 -3.90 -7.90
N VAL A 410 -6.43 -5.05 -7.63
CA VAL A 410 -7.10 -6.15 -6.93
C VAL A 410 -7.23 -5.80 -5.44
N LEU A 411 -8.33 -6.19 -4.84
CA LEU A 411 -8.60 -6.09 -3.40
C LEU A 411 -8.89 -7.48 -2.86
N ILE A 412 -8.18 -7.85 -1.80
CA ILE A 412 -8.36 -9.10 -1.09
C ILE A 412 -9.17 -8.81 0.17
N VAL A 413 -10.21 -9.59 0.42
CA VAL A 413 -10.97 -9.57 1.68
C VAL A 413 -11.02 -10.99 2.26
N ASP A 414 -11.62 -11.19 3.43
CA ASP A 414 -11.68 -12.53 4.01
C ASP A 414 -12.50 -13.48 3.14
N HIS A 415 -11.90 -14.56 2.64
CA HIS A 415 -12.56 -15.55 1.75
C HIS A 415 -13.18 -14.99 0.44
N HIS A 416 -12.86 -13.75 0.03
CA HIS A 416 -13.32 -13.17 -1.23
C HIS A 416 -12.27 -12.22 -1.84
N CYS A 417 -12.40 -11.95 -3.13
CA CYS A 417 -11.48 -11.10 -3.87
C CYS A 417 -12.21 -10.36 -4.99
N LEU A 418 -11.95 -9.07 -5.10
CA LEU A 418 -12.59 -8.18 -6.06
C LEU A 418 -11.59 -7.10 -6.51
N ALA A 419 -12.09 -5.97 -6.99
CA ALA A 419 -11.24 -4.86 -7.43
C ALA A 419 -11.65 -3.52 -6.80
N GLU A 420 -10.71 -2.60 -6.79
CA GLU A 420 -10.97 -1.17 -6.61
C GLU A 420 -10.47 -0.39 -7.82
N VAL A 421 -11.17 0.69 -8.15
CA VAL A 421 -10.80 1.61 -9.23
C VAL A 421 -10.89 3.05 -8.75
N TRP A 422 -9.98 3.90 -9.22
CA TRP A 422 -10.05 5.33 -9.01
C TRP A 422 -11.18 5.92 -9.87
N TYR A 423 -12.20 6.46 -9.20
CA TYR A 423 -13.37 7.11 -9.79
C TYR A 423 -13.13 8.62 -9.87
N GLU A 424 -12.91 9.14 -11.08
CA GLU A 424 -12.58 10.56 -11.27
C GLU A 424 -13.71 11.49 -10.84
N THR A 425 -14.96 11.12 -11.11
CA THR A 425 -16.10 11.99 -10.77
C THR A 425 -16.21 12.20 -9.26
N GLY A 426 -15.99 11.15 -8.45
CA GLY A 426 -15.98 11.20 -6.99
C GLY A 426 -14.62 11.49 -6.36
N GLN A 427 -13.54 11.56 -7.15
CA GLN A 427 -12.16 11.76 -6.70
C GLN A 427 -11.74 10.81 -5.57
N LYS A 428 -12.14 9.53 -5.67
CA LYS A 428 -11.82 8.49 -4.68
C LYS A 428 -11.77 7.10 -5.30
N TRP A 429 -11.21 6.15 -4.54
CA TRP A 429 -11.30 4.74 -4.88
C TRP A 429 -12.71 4.21 -4.57
N ILE A 430 -13.20 3.29 -5.41
CA ILE A 430 -14.50 2.64 -5.24
C ILE A 430 -14.39 1.15 -5.51
N LEU A 431 -15.20 0.34 -4.82
CA LEU A 431 -15.29 -1.10 -5.01
C LEU A 431 -15.96 -1.43 -6.35
N GLN A 432 -15.45 -2.45 -7.02
CA GLN A 432 -16.02 -3.05 -8.21
C GLN A 432 -15.94 -4.57 -8.06
N ASP A 433 -17.10 -5.20 -7.88
CA ASP A 433 -17.19 -6.64 -7.77
C ASP A 433 -17.74 -7.20 -9.08
N ALA A 434 -16.94 -8.03 -9.76
CA ALA A 434 -17.38 -8.71 -10.98
C ALA A 434 -17.75 -10.17 -10.69
N GLY A 435 -17.80 -10.57 -9.42
CA GLY A 435 -17.63 -11.93 -8.92
C GLY A 435 -18.49 -13.03 -9.55
N PRO A 436 -18.22 -14.31 -9.21
CA PRO A 436 -18.71 -15.48 -9.94
C PRO A 436 -20.22 -15.74 -9.88
N CYS A 437 -20.98 -15.10 -8.99
CA CYS A 437 -22.42 -15.22 -8.93
C CYS A 437 -23.07 -13.88 -9.28
N ARG A 438 -24.23 -13.91 -9.93
CA ARG A 438 -24.98 -12.71 -10.36
C ARG A 438 -25.37 -11.77 -9.22
N GLU A 439 -25.28 -12.23 -7.98
CA GLU A 439 -25.43 -11.39 -6.79
C GLU A 439 -24.28 -10.36 -6.65
N TYR A 440 -23.13 -10.61 -7.30
CA TYR A 440 -21.87 -9.90 -7.11
C TYR A 440 -21.44 -9.00 -8.24
N ASP A 441 -22.20 -8.88 -9.34
CA ASP A 441 -21.96 -7.84 -10.36
C ASP A 441 -22.48 -6.49 -9.86
N ALA A 442 -21.72 -5.86 -8.96
CA ALA A 442 -22.17 -4.67 -8.25
C ALA A 442 -21.04 -3.67 -7.94
N ASN A 443 -21.44 -2.41 -7.84
CA ASN A 443 -20.74 -1.43 -7.02
C ASN A 443 -21.49 -1.27 -5.70
N TYR A 444 -20.76 -1.11 -4.62
CA TYR A 444 -21.35 -0.90 -3.30
C TYR A 444 -21.47 0.59 -3.02
N GLU A 445 -22.54 1.00 -2.36
CA GLU A 445 -22.82 2.41 -2.04
C GLU A 445 -23.43 2.57 -0.65
N ILE A 446 -23.21 3.75 -0.05
CA ILE A 446 -23.91 4.23 1.15
C ILE A 446 -24.50 5.58 0.78
N ASN A 447 -25.81 5.76 1.00
CA ASN A 447 -26.54 6.98 0.63
C ASN A 447 -26.41 7.38 -0.86
N GLY A 448 -26.33 6.38 -1.75
CA GLY A 448 -26.20 6.60 -3.20
C GLY A 448 -24.79 6.98 -3.67
N GLU A 449 -23.81 7.04 -2.76
CA GLU A 449 -22.42 7.31 -3.10
C GLU A 449 -21.61 6.02 -3.10
N PRO A 450 -20.90 5.67 -4.20
CA PRO A 450 -20.05 4.48 -4.25
C PRO A 450 -18.99 4.50 -3.14
N ILE A 451 -18.68 3.36 -2.53
CA ILE A 451 -17.75 3.28 -1.38
C ILE A 451 -16.51 2.43 -1.68
N ASN A 452 -15.45 2.61 -0.87
CA ASN A 452 -14.26 1.75 -0.84
C ASN A 452 -14.29 0.71 0.29
N ALA A 453 -13.31 -0.18 0.34
CA ALA A 453 -13.26 -1.26 1.33
C ALA A 453 -13.22 -0.77 2.79
N LEU A 454 -12.56 0.35 3.08
CA LEU A 454 -12.46 0.91 4.42
C LEU A 454 -13.76 1.56 4.88
N GLU A 455 -14.46 2.25 3.98
CA GLU A 455 -15.81 2.76 4.26
C GLU A 455 -16.77 1.62 4.61
N LEU A 456 -16.71 0.51 3.88
CA LEU A 456 -17.50 -0.70 4.16
C LEU A 456 -17.04 -1.37 5.47
N HIS A 457 -15.74 -1.49 5.72
CA HIS A 457 -15.18 -1.98 6.98
C HIS A 457 -15.64 -1.14 8.19
N TYR A 458 -15.73 0.18 8.06
CA TYR A 458 -16.28 1.05 9.10
C TYR A 458 -17.77 0.84 9.30
N ALA A 459 -18.55 0.68 8.23
CA ALA A 459 -19.98 0.35 8.36
C ALA A 459 -20.18 -0.96 9.14
N LEU A 460 -19.36 -1.99 8.87
CA LEU A 460 -19.36 -3.23 9.63
C LEU A 460 -19.03 -3.02 11.11
N ASN A 461 -17.94 -2.31 11.42
CA ASN A 461 -17.50 -2.09 12.80
C ASN A 461 -18.43 -1.19 13.62
N LEU A 462 -19.23 -0.35 12.96
CA LEU A 462 -20.20 0.55 13.57
C LEU A 462 -21.62 -0.03 13.62
N ASP A 463 -21.82 -1.28 13.17
CA ASP A 463 -23.12 -1.93 13.07
C ASP A 463 -24.11 -1.14 12.17
N GLU A 464 -23.59 -0.55 11.08
CA GLU A 464 -24.35 0.23 10.08
C GLU A 464 -24.44 -0.51 8.73
N VAL A 465 -24.37 -1.84 8.76
CA VAL A 465 -24.37 -2.71 7.57
C VAL A 465 -25.67 -2.62 6.77
N ASP A 466 -26.77 -2.25 7.43
CA ASP A 466 -28.09 -2.04 6.84
C ASP A 466 -28.12 -0.86 5.86
N LYS A 467 -27.14 0.04 5.93
CA LYS A 467 -26.99 1.18 5.02
C LYS A 467 -26.22 0.85 3.73
N VAL A 468 -25.58 -0.32 3.67
CA VAL A 468 -24.75 -0.73 2.53
C VAL A 468 -25.65 -1.32 1.45
N MET A 469 -25.65 -0.70 0.28
CA MET A 469 -26.46 -1.10 -0.87
C MET A 469 -25.57 -1.67 -1.98
N SER A 470 -26.03 -2.74 -2.62
CA SER A 470 -25.50 -3.27 -3.87
C SER A 470 -26.21 -2.58 -5.03
N ASN A 471 -25.46 -1.82 -5.83
CA ASN A 471 -25.95 -1.18 -7.04
C ASN A 471 -25.49 -1.97 -8.27
N LYS A 472 -26.47 -2.64 -8.87
CA LYS A 472 -26.31 -3.54 -10.02
C LYS A 472 -26.63 -2.77 -11.29
N LEU A 473 -25.64 -2.00 -11.74
CA LEU A 473 -25.57 -1.46 -13.09
C LEU A 473 -24.93 -2.51 -14.02
N PRO A 474 -25.36 -2.61 -15.29
CA PRO A 474 -26.34 -1.79 -16.00
C PRO A 474 -27.81 -2.16 -15.76
N GLN A 475 -28.12 -3.12 -14.89
CA GLN A 475 -29.47 -3.65 -14.67
C GLN A 475 -30.41 -2.68 -13.94
N LYS A 476 -29.87 -1.60 -13.35
CA LYS A 476 -30.60 -0.54 -12.63
C LYS A 476 -31.38 -1.07 -11.42
N VAL A 477 -30.78 -2.01 -10.71
CA VAL A 477 -31.31 -2.55 -9.46
C VAL A 477 -30.41 -2.08 -8.32
N ILE A 478 -31.03 -1.53 -7.27
CA ILE A 478 -30.35 -1.17 -6.02
C ILE A 478 -31.07 -1.94 -4.91
N GLU A 479 -30.31 -2.69 -4.14
CA GLU A 479 -30.84 -3.53 -3.07
C GLU A 479 -29.84 -3.60 -1.90
N PRO A 480 -30.30 -3.91 -0.67
CA PRO A 480 -29.37 -4.08 0.45
C PRO A 480 -28.31 -5.14 0.13
N MET A 481 -27.08 -4.93 0.59
CA MET A 481 -26.03 -5.93 0.47
C MET A 481 -26.38 -7.13 1.36
N ASP A 482 -26.77 -8.24 0.76
CA ASP A 482 -27.34 -9.41 1.44
C ASP A 482 -26.28 -10.42 1.92
N ARG A 483 -25.05 -10.35 1.38
CA ARG A 483 -23.93 -11.27 1.67
C ARG A 483 -22.59 -10.56 1.71
N TYR A 484 -21.60 -11.19 2.36
CA TYR A 484 -20.19 -10.81 2.40
C TYR A 484 -19.80 -9.49 3.09
N VAL A 485 -20.72 -8.71 3.63
CA VAL A 485 -20.33 -7.52 4.43
C VAL A 485 -19.32 -7.90 5.53
N GLU A 486 -19.56 -9.04 6.19
CA GLU A 486 -18.70 -9.63 7.22
C GLU A 486 -17.25 -9.91 6.75
N THR A 487 -17.04 -10.19 5.45
CA THR A 487 -15.70 -10.47 4.91
C THR A 487 -14.79 -9.26 4.93
N PHE A 488 -15.38 -8.06 4.95
CA PHE A 488 -14.65 -6.81 5.07
C PHE A 488 -14.17 -6.55 6.49
N CYS A 489 -14.38 -7.47 7.46
CA CYS A 489 -13.71 -7.43 8.75
C CYS A 489 -12.17 -7.38 8.62
N ARG A 490 -11.66 -7.74 7.43
CA ARG A 490 -10.28 -7.63 7.04
C ARG A 490 -10.17 -7.40 5.53
N PHE A 491 -9.25 -6.55 5.11
CA PHE A 491 -8.93 -6.38 3.69
C PHE A 491 -7.46 -6.01 3.47
N GLY A 492 -6.97 -6.28 2.26
CA GLY A 492 -5.62 -6.00 1.84
C GLY A 492 -5.50 -5.81 0.33
N ILE A 493 -4.37 -5.25 -0.11
CA ILE A 493 -4.09 -5.02 -1.53
C ILE A 493 -2.70 -5.56 -1.89
N PRO A 494 -2.54 -6.12 -3.10
CA PRO A 494 -1.25 -6.16 -3.75
C PRO A 494 -0.77 -4.73 -4.02
N LEU A 495 0.51 -4.46 -3.80
CA LEU A 495 1.13 -3.17 -4.09
C LEU A 495 1.49 -3.02 -5.58
N ARG A 496 0.62 -3.54 -6.46
CA ARG A 496 0.82 -3.63 -7.90
C ARG A 496 -0.49 -3.94 -8.63
N ASN A 497 -0.57 -3.54 -9.90
CA ASN A 497 -1.62 -3.97 -10.82
C ASN A 497 -1.05 -4.50 -12.17
N ASN A 498 0.24 -4.79 -12.23
CA ASN A 498 0.94 -5.22 -13.45
C ASN A 498 0.95 -6.74 -13.68
N HIS A 499 -0.04 -7.48 -13.17
CA HIS A 499 -0.15 -8.95 -13.32
C HIS A 499 -0.17 -9.43 -14.78
N LEU A 500 -0.60 -8.58 -15.71
CA LEU A 500 -0.57 -8.84 -17.16
C LEU A 500 0.85 -8.92 -17.75
N THR A 501 1.84 -8.25 -17.15
CA THR A 501 3.22 -8.22 -17.68
C THR A 501 4.20 -8.96 -16.81
N HIS A 502 3.87 -9.17 -15.54
CA HIS A 502 4.63 -9.96 -14.59
C HIS A 502 3.61 -10.82 -13.86
N ALA A 503 3.63 -12.15 -13.96
CA ALA A 503 2.65 -12.95 -13.21
C ALA A 503 2.91 -12.90 -11.69
N GLU A 504 4.19 -13.05 -11.32
CA GLU A 504 4.68 -13.13 -9.95
C GLU A 504 5.13 -11.76 -9.38
N PRO A 505 5.18 -11.59 -8.04
CA PRO A 505 4.79 -12.58 -7.03
C PRO A 505 3.28 -12.67 -6.88
N ALA A 506 2.80 -13.90 -6.77
CA ALA A 506 1.42 -14.29 -6.68
C ALA A 506 1.33 -15.57 -5.81
N GLU A 507 0.20 -15.80 -5.13
CA GLU A 507 -0.04 -17.08 -4.44
C GLU A 507 -0.34 -18.20 -5.43
N LEU A 508 0.34 -19.33 -5.28
CA LEU A 508 -0.07 -20.54 -5.99
C LEU A 508 -1.49 -20.95 -5.53
N ASP A 509 -2.34 -21.37 -6.48
CA ASP A 509 -3.75 -21.73 -6.26
C ASP A 509 -4.66 -20.63 -5.68
N HIS A 510 -4.33 -19.35 -5.91
CA HIS A 510 -5.10 -18.16 -5.52
C HIS A 510 -6.61 -18.33 -5.31
N GLY A 511 -7.09 -18.18 -4.07
CA GLY A 511 -8.53 -18.26 -3.75
C GLY A 511 -9.04 -19.68 -3.49
N TYR A 512 -8.23 -20.71 -3.76
CA TYR A 512 -8.47 -22.10 -3.32
C TYR A 512 -8.11 -22.29 -1.84
N ARG A 513 -7.19 -21.48 -1.32
CA ARG A 513 -6.71 -21.49 0.07
C ARG A 513 -6.71 -20.09 0.66
N GLN A 514 -6.51 -20.01 1.97
CA GLN A 514 -6.35 -18.73 2.64
C GLN A 514 -5.08 -18.05 2.14
N TYR A 515 -5.17 -16.74 1.90
CA TYR A 515 -3.99 -15.93 1.58
C TYR A 515 -2.89 -16.12 2.62
N HIS A 516 -1.65 -16.29 2.19
CA HIS A 516 -0.48 -16.45 3.05
C HIS A 516 0.76 -15.69 2.56
N TYR A 517 0.72 -15.12 1.35
CA TYR A 517 1.82 -14.31 0.81
C TYR A 517 2.06 -13.06 1.68
N ASP A 518 3.32 -12.85 2.08
CA ASP A 518 3.71 -11.79 3.03
C ASP A 518 3.90 -10.40 2.39
N GLY A 519 3.77 -10.30 1.06
CA GLY A 519 3.94 -9.06 0.32
C GLY A 519 2.67 -8.24 0.11
N TYR A 520 1.50 -8.70 0.59
CA TYR A 520 0.27 -7.92 0.56
C TYR A 520 0.22 -6.90 1.69
N LEU A 521 -0.25 -5.69 1.39
CA LEU A 521 -0.51 -4.67 2.39
C LEU A 521 -1.90 -4.89 2.99
N TRP A 522 -1.99 -5.14 4.30
CA TRP A 522 -3.25 -5.36 5.01
C TRP A 522 -3.65 -4.16 5.87
N TRP A 523 -4.96 -3.93 5.98
CA TRP A 523 -5.51 -3.00 6.96
C TRP A 523 -5.42 -3.59 8.37
N SER A 524 -5.13 -2.74 9.35
CA SER A 524 -5.16 -3.05 10.77
C SER A 524 -5.70 -1.87 11.55
N ASP A 525 -6.70 -2.10 12.40
CA ASP A 525 -7.26 -1.05 13.26
C ASP A 525 -6.28 -0.59 14.35
N ASN A 526 -5.28 -1.41 14.68
CA ASN A 526 -4.36 -1.18 15.78
C ASN A 526 -2.88 -1.41 15.37
N PRO A 527 -1.91 -0.67 15.95
CA PRO A 527 -0.49 -0.93 15.70
C PRO A 527 -0.01 -2.28 16.21
N ASN A 528 -0.74 -2.88 17.16
CA ASN A 528 -0.64 -4.30 17.47
C ASN A 528 -1.77 -5.04 16.74
N PRO A 529 -1.48 -5.67 15.59
CA PRO A 529 -2.53 -6.16 14.71
C PRO A 529 -3.26 -7.38 15.29
N LYS A 530 -4.57 -7.47 15.01
CA LYS A 530 -5.39 -8.66 15.31
C LYS A 530 -4.89 -9.87 14.54
N TYR A 531 -4.58 -9.67 13.25
CA TYR A 531 -4.04 -10.67 12.32
C TYR A 531 -2.52 -10.51 12.27
N SER A 532 -1.82 -11.23 13.13
CA SER A 532 -0.39 -11.03 13.39
C SER A 532 0.54 -11.65 12.34
N GLU A 533 0.00 -12.39 11.37
CA GLU A 533 0.75 -13.24 10.46
C GLU A 533 1.43 -12.48 9.31
N TYR A 534 1.07 -11.22 9.01
CA TYR A 534 1.69 -10.48 7.89
C TYR A 534 2.58 -9.32 8.31
N SER A 535 3.63 -9.13 7.54
CA SER A 535 4.64 -8.08 7.66
C SER A 535 4.08 -6.69 7.40
N LEU A 536 3.36 -6.53 6.29
CA LEU A 536 2.90 -5.23 5.81
C LEU A 536 1.48 -4.98 6.30
N GLN A 537 1.38 -4.19 7.36
CA GLN A 537 0.10 -3.79 7.93
C GLN A 537 0.11 -2.30 8.21
N THR A 538 -1.02 -1.66 7.96
CA THR A 538 -1.19 -0.24 8.20
C THR A 538 -2.60 0.08 8.66
N SER A 539 -2.69 1.22 9.30
CA SER A 539 -3.91 1.82 9.83
C SER A 539 -4.12 3.24 9.29
N ARG A 540 -3.30 3.60 8.31
CA ARG A 540 -3.28 4.92 7.71
C ARG A 540 -4.14 4.84 6.45
N PRO A 541 -5.29 5.53 6.41
CA PRO A 541 -6.15 5.51 5.22
C PRO A 541 -5.40 5.89 3.95
N GLY A 542 -4.47 6.85 4.01
CA GLY A 542 -3.66 7.26 2.86
C GLY A 542 -2.70 6.20 2.31
N ASP A 543 -2.45 5.08 3.01
CA ASP A 543 -1.67 3.97 2.45
C ASP A 543 -2.50 3.09 1.50
N PHE A 544 -3.83 3.08 1.68
CA PHE A 544 -4.78 2.43 0.78
C PHE A 544 -5.40 3.42 -0.19
N TYR A 545 -5.83 4.58 0.29
CA TYR A 545 -6.63 5.56 -0.45
C TYR A 545 -5.84 6.83 -0.73
N TRP A 546 -4.62 6.67 -1.25
CA TRP A 546 -3.86 7.79 -1.77
C TRP A 546 -4.58 8.39 -2.98
N SER A 547 -4.42 9.70 -3.18
CA SER A 547 -5.07 10.36 -4.31
C SER A 547 -4.33 10.04 -5.59
N ILE A 548 -5.05 10.03 -6.72
CA ILE A 548 -4.53 9.70 -8.04
C ILE A 548 -5.07 10.70 -9.06
N ASN A 549 -4.34 10.90 -10.16
CA ASN A 549 -4.76 11.76 -11.27
C ASN A 549 -5.04 13.20 -10.85
N GLN A 550 -4.25 13.69 -9.91
CA GLN A 550 -4.36 15.04 -9.38
C GLN A 550 -3.23 15.93 -9.89
N THR A 551 -3.52 17.22 -9.98
CA THR A 551 -2.59 18.27 -10.40
C THR A 551 -2.66 19.41 -9.39
N ARG A 552 -1.52 20.03 -9.09
CA ARG A 552 -1.42 21.16 -8.17
C ARG A 552 -0.60 22.28 -8.80
N ILE A 553 -0.95 23.53 -8.47
CA ILE A 553 -0.30 24.72 -9.03
C ILE A 553 0.41 25.48 -7.92
N PHE A 554 1.69 25.75 -8.13
CA PHE A 554 2.51 26.56 -7.24
C PHE A 554 2.85 27.87 -7.92
N THR A 555 2.34 28.98 -7.40
CA THR A 555 2.52 30.32 -7.97
C THR A 555 3.71 31.05 -7.36
N LYS A 556 4.47 31.79 -8.17
CA LYS A 556 5.52 32.74 -7.74
C LYS A 556 5.53 33.94 -8.68
N VAL A 557 5.78 35.15 -8.18
CA VAL A 557 5.92 36.31 -9.07
C VAL A 557 7.23 36.25 -9.86
N ALA A 558 7.16 36.57 -11.15
CA ALA A 558 8.29 36.60 -12.06
C ALA A 558 9.09 37.91 -11.98
N ASN A 559 10.18 38.01 -12.76
CA ASN A 559 10.95 39.25 -12.86
C ASN A 559 10.25 40.32 -13.73
N LYS A 560 9.41 39.90 -14.68
CA LYS A 560 8.62 40.78 -15.56
C LYS A 560 7.33 41.17 -14.84
N LEU A 561 6.96 42.45 -14.88
CA LEU A 561 5.68 42.94 -14.35
C LEU A 561 4.50 42.26 -15.05
N GLY A 562 3.44 41.96 -14.31
CA GLY A 562 2.26 41.27 -14.86
C GLY A 562 2.52 39.82 -15.25
N MET A 563 3.52 39.16 -14.68
CA MET A 563 3.85 37.78 -15.02
C MET A 563 4.04 36.90 -13.79
N LEU A 564 3.44 35.70 -13.83
CA LEU A 564 3.61 34.65 -12.83
C LEU A 564 4.48 33.52 -13.38
N HIS A 565 5.34 32.98 -12.54
CA HIS A 565 6.02 31.72 -12.76
C HIS A 565 5.27 30.62 -12.00
N LEU A 566 4.77 29.63 -12.73
CA LEU A 566 4.00 28.52 -12.22
C LEU A 566 4.86 27.25 -12.21
N HIS A 567 4.79 26.48 -11.13
CA HIS A 567 5.21 25.09 -11.15
C HIS A 567 4.00 24.17 -10.99
N PHE A 568 4.00 23.06 -11.72
CA PHE A 568 3.00 22.01 -11.61
C PHE A 568 3.55 20.80 -10.86
N GLU A 569 2.70 20.18 -10.05
CA GLU A 569 2.90 18.85 -9.47
C GLU A 569 1.77 17.94 -9.95
N HIS A 570 2.08 16.67 -10.23
CA HIS A 570 1.07 15.65 -10.52
C HIS A 570 1.46 14.31 -9.91
N ASN A 571 0.46 13.44 -9.72
CA ASN A 571 0.63 12.04 -9.32
C ASN A 571 -0.01 11.04 -10.30
N MET A 572 -0.37 11.50 -11.50
CA MET A 572 -0.99 10.68 -12.55
C MET A 572 -0.04 9.56 -13.04
N PRO A 573 -0.43 8.27 -12.90
CA PRO A 573 0.28 7.16 -13.53
C PRO A 573 0.20 7.25 -15.05
N ASN A 574 1.25 6.77 -15.73
CA ASN A 574 1.34 6.79 -17.19
C ASN A 574 1.12 8.20 -17.76
N PHE A 575 1.62 9.24 -17.06
CA PHE A 575 1.49 10.64 -17.47
C PHE A 575 2.02 10.86 -18.89
N SER A 576 1.30 11.67 -19.67
CA SER A 576 1.69 12.06 -21.02
C SER A 576 1.95 13.56 -21.12
N TYR A 577 0.99 14.39 -20.71
CA TYR A 577 1.12 15.85 -20.77
C TYR A 577 0.14 16.55 -19.83
N PHE A 578 0.36 17.83 -19.56
CA PHE A 578 -0.59 18.77 -18.98
C PHE A 578 -1.43 19.42 -20.08
N SER A 579 -2.73 19.44 -19.88
CA SER A 579 -3.68 20.26 -20.62
C SER A 579 -3.89 21.56 -19.85
N VAL A 580 -3.38 22.68 -20.37
CA VAL A 580 -3.49 24.01 -19.76
C VAL A 580 -4.48 24.86 -20.55
N ASP A 581 -5.45 25.48 -19.88
CA ASP A 581 -6.42 26.40 -20.47
C ASP A 581 -6.31 27.78 -19.82
N ILE A 582 -6.10 28.82 -20.65
CA ILE A 582 -6.04 30.22 -20.24
C ILE A 582 -7.23 30.95 -20.88
N LYS A 583 -8.16 31.42 -20.04
CA LYS A 583 -9.39 32.14 -20.45
C LYS A 583 -10.27 31.42 -21.48
N GLY A 584 -10.32 30.08 -21.47
CA GLY A 584 -11.21 29.28 -22.31
C GLY A 584 -10.87 29.29 -23.81
N LYS A 585 -9.72 29.85 -24.19
CA LYS A 585 -9.38 30.15 -25.60
C LYS A 585 -8.32 29.25 -26.19
N GLN A 586 -7.48 28.58 -25.38
CA GLN A 586 -6.46 27.67 -25.87
C GLN A 586 -6.16 26.57 -24.86
N ILE A 587 -6.31 25.31 -25.29
CA ILE A 587 -5.74 24.16 -24.61
C ILE A 587 -4.30 23.99 -25.11
N GLU A 588 -3.33 24.44 -24.34
CA GLU A 588 -1.92 24.13 -24.57
C GLU A 588 -1.61 22.72 -24.03
N LYS A 589 -0.90 21.91 -24.82
CA LYS A 589 -0.34 20.64 -24.37
C LYS A 589 1.14 20.83 -24.07
N THR A 590 1.54 20.57 -22.84
CA THR A 590 2.94 20.67 -22.41
C THR A 590 3.31 19.54 -21.47
N ASP A 591 4.51 18.99 -21.60
CA ASP A 591 5.10 18.07 -20.62
C ASP A 591 5.96 18.81 -19.59
N SER A 592 6.12 20.13 -19.75
CA SER A 592 6.84 20.99 -18.82
C SER A 592 6.08 21.12 -17.50
N ILE A 593 6.81 20.98 -16.40
CA ILE A 593 6.32 21.28 -15.05
C ILE A 593 6.40 22.78 -14.71
N GLU A 594 6.95 23.61 -15.61
CA GLU A 594 7.11 25.05 -15.43
C GLU A 594 6.37 25.80 -16.54
N LEU A 595 5.68 26.90 -16.19
CA LEU A 595 5.00 27.78 -17.14
C LEU A 595 5.15 29.25 -16.74
N MET A 596 5.48 30.10 -17.71
CA MET A 596 5.46 31.55 -17.55
C MET A 596 4.11 32.08 -18.03
N TRP A 597 3.31 32.63 -17.11
CA TRP A 597 1.97 33.11 -17.38
C TRP A 597 1.93 34.64 -17.39
N GLU A 598 1.76 35.22 -18.57
CA GLU A 598 1.54 36.67 -18.75
C GLU A 598 0.07 37.00 -18.47
N LEU A 599 -0.15 38.01 -17.63
CA LEU A 599 -1.47 38.43 -17.17
C LEU A 599 -1.92 39.67 -17.94
N ASP A 600 -3.17 39.64 -18.39
CA ASP A 600 -3.83 40.88 -18.82
C ASP A 600 -4.29 41.67 -17.59
N MET A 601 -4.54 42.96 -17.76
CA MET A 601 -5.17 43.77 -16.73
C MET A 601 -6.55 43.21 -16.34
N GLY A 602 -6.84 43.18 -15.04
CA GLY A 602 -8.08 42.64 -14.48
C GLY A 602 -8.01 41.14 -14.17
N ILE A 603 -9.14 40.44 -14.34
CA ILE A 603 -9.29 39.03 -13.95
C ILE A 603 -8.64 38.11 -15.00
N ASN A 604 -7.84 37.17 -14.51
CA ASN A 604 -7.20 36.11 -15.27
C ASN A 604 -7.49 34.75 -14.63
N GLU A 605 -7.73 33.75 -15.47
CA GLU A 605 -8.01 32.38 -15.04
C GLU A 605 -7.09 31.41 -15.78
N LEU A 606 -6.55 30.45 -15.02
CA LEU A 606 -5.82 29.31 -15.55
C LEU A 606 -6.38 28.02 -14.97
N CYS A 607 -6.67 27.07 -15.85
CA CYS A 607 -7.05 25.70 -15.52
C CYS A 607 -5.97 24.74 -16.03
N VAL A 608 -5.55 23.78 -15.22
CA VAL A 608 -4.59 22.74 -15.63
C VAL A 608 -5.01 21.37 -15.12
N ARG A 609 -4.77 20.34 -15.93
CA ARG A 609 -4.91 18.93 -15.53
C ARG A 609 -3.88 18.07 -16.23
N ALA A 610 -3.46 17.01 -15.56
CA ALA A 610 -2.70 15.93 -16.16
C ALA A 610 -3.57 15.06 -17.10
N VAL A 611 -2.96 14.55 -18.16
CA VAL A 611 -3.54 13.58 -19.11
C VAL A 611 -2.58 12.40 -19.27
N ASN A 612 -3.10 11.18 -19.17
CA ASN A 612 -2.29 9.97 -19.27
C ASN A 612 -2.14 9.52 -20.74
N MET A 613 -1.27 8.54 -20.98
CA MET A 613 -0.98 8.00 -22.31
C MET A 613 -2.19 7.33 -22.99
N PHE A 614 -3.27 7.06 -22.24
CA PHE A 614 -4.53 6.51 -22.74
C PHE A 614 -5.59 7.58 -23.00
N GLY A 615 -5.26 8.87 -22.79
CA GLY A 615 -6.16 10.00 -22.99
C GLY A 615 -7.12 10.26 -21.82
N ARG A 616 -7.00 9.55 -20.69
CA ARG A 616 -7.78 9.84 -19.49
C ARG A 616 -7.28 11.12 -18.84
N LYS A 617 -8.23 11.93 -18.39
CA LYS A 617 -8.03 13.27 -17.87
C LYS A 617 -8.23 13.24 -16.35
N GLY A 618 -7.28 13.80 -15.61
CA GLY A 618 -7.39 13.94 -14.17
C GLY A 618 -8.22 15.16 -13.76
N ARG A 619 -8.27 15.42 -12.45
CA ARG A 619 -8.93 16.60 -11.88
C ARG A 619 -8.30 17.89 -12.38
N VAL A 620 -9.15 18.86 -12.71
CA VAL A 620 -8.72 20.22 -13.03
C VAL A 620 -8.32 20.94 -11.74
N ALA A 621 -7.12 21.51 -11.74
CA ALA A 621 -6.72 22.55 -10.81
C ALA A 621 -6.94 23.92 -11.46
N ARG A 622 -7.54 24.86 -10.73
CA ARG A 622 -7.94 26.18 -11.21
C ARG A 622 -7.42 27.26 -10.27
N ILE A 623 -6.84 28.31 -10.85
CA ILE A 623 -6.47 29.53 -10.14
C ILE A 623 -7.03 30.76 -10.86
N VAL A 624 -7.54 31.70 -10.08
CA VAL A 624 -8.02 33.00 -10.56
C VAL A 624 -7.22 34.09 -9.87
N VAL A 625 -6.65 34.99 -10.67
CA VAL A 625 -5.86 36.13 -10.17
C VAL A 625 -6.37 37.42 -10.77
N ASN A 626 -6.29 38.51 -10.01
CA ASN A 626 -6.59 39.86 -10.47
C ASN A 626 -5.29 40.66 -10.56
N TYR A 627 -5.03 41.28 -11.71
CA TYR A 627 -3.87 42.15 -11.92
C TYR A 627 -4.32 43.62 -12.03
N ASN A 628 -4.02 44.44 -11.03
CA ASN A 628 -4.40 45.86 -10.98
C ASN A 628 -3.29 46.82 -11.46
N LYS A 629 -3.65 48.08 -11.69
CA LYS A 629 -2.79 49.16 -12.21
C LYS A 629 -1.96 49.84 -11.14
#